data_AF-A0A7C5I151-F1
#
_entry.id   AF-A0A7C5I151-F1
#
_cell.length_a   1.000
_cell.length_b   1.000
_cell.length_c   1.000
_cell.angle_alpha   90.00
_cell.angle_beta   90.00
_cell.angle_gamma   90.00
#
_symmetry.space_group_name_H-M   'P 1'
#
loop_
_entity.id
_entity.type
_entity.pdbx_description
1 polymer ?
#
loop_
_entity_poly.entity_id
_entity_poly.type
_entity_poly.pdbx_seq_one_letter_code
_entity_poly.pdbx_strand_id
1 'polypeptide(L)'
;MKTNGTRYSPAFKFQVVLEALKAGGKGTEAQVARAYGVHPVTLTKWKRHFLEHGAEVFGGKEEVKAYEKKIAELERMLGQKEVEIALLKNFLRGS
;
A
#
# COMPACT_ATOMS: atom_id res chain seq x y z
N MET A 1 15.71 18.46 -14.55
CA MET A 1 16.26 18.25 -13.20
C MET A 1 15.85 16.86 -12.74
N LYS A 2 16.80 15.91 -12.60
CA LYS A 2 16.49 14.51 -12.25
C LYS A 2 16.42 14.40 -10.73
N THR A 3 15.23 14.25 -10.15
CA THR A 3 15.10 13.95 -8.72
C THR A 3 15.46 12.48 -8.52
N ASN A 4 16.73 12.20 -8.23
CA ASN A 4 17.14 10.89 -7.72
C ASN A 4 16.45 10.69 -6.36
N GLY A 5 15.32 9.99 -6.36
CA GLY A 5 14.58 9.71 -5.15
C GLY A 5 15.37 8.74 -4.28
N THR A 6 15.93 9.22 -3.18
CA THR A 6 16.52 8.36 -2.14
C THR A 6 15.47 7.33 -1.70
N ARG A 7 15.77 6.04 -1.88
CA ARG A 7 14.87 4.95 -1.51
C ARG A 7 15.07 4.60 -0.04
N TYR A 8 14.12 5.01 0.80
CA TYR A 8 14.13 4.70 2.23
C TYR A 8 13.49 3.33 2.50
N SER A 9 14.08 2.55 3.40
CA SER A 9 13.53 1.26 3.83
C SER A 9 12.23 1.46 4.63
N PRO A 10 11.30 0.49 4.62
CA PRO A 10 10.07 0.56 5.41
C PRO A 10 10.34 0.77 6.91
N ALA A 11 11.31 0.05 7.47
CA ALA A 11 11.71 0.17 8.87
C ALA A 11 12.21 1.59 9.22
N PHE A 12 13.02 2.18 8.34
CA PHE A 12 13.49 3.55 8.53
C PHE A 12 12.33 4.54 8.50
N LYS A 13 11.45 4.46 7.50
CA LYS A 13 10.25 5.32 7.42
C LYS A 13 9.41 5.23 8.69
N PHE A 14 9.17 4.01 9.17
CA PHE A 14 8.39 3.75 10.37
C PHE A 14 9.04 4.38 11.62
N GLN A 15 10.35 4.20 11.82
CA GLN A 15 11.08 4.81 12.92
C GLN A 15 10.96 6.34 12.91
N VAL A 16 11.22 6.98 11.76
CA VAL A 16 11.17 8.45 11.67
C VAL A 16 9.75 8.98 11.91
N VAL A 17 8.72 8.29 11.42
CA VAL A 17 7.32 8.65 11.67
C VAL A 17 6.96 8.49 13.15
N LEU A 18 7.39 7.42 13.81
CA LEU A 18 7.15 7.22 15.25
C LEU A 18 7.77 8.35 16.08
N GLU A 19 9.02 8.72 15.79
CA GLU A 19 9.68 9.84 16.49
C GLU A 19 8.95 11.17 16.24
N ALA A 20 8.46 11.40 15.02
CA ALA A 20 7.66 12.58 14.70
C ALA A 20 6.31 12.62 15.43
N LEU A 21 5.70 11.47 15.70
CA LEU A 21 4.45 11.35 16.46
C LEU A 21 4.70 11.56 17.96
N LYS A 22 5.76 10.96 18.52
CA LYS A 22 6.15 11.12 19.94
C LYS A 22 6.50 12.57 20.27
N ALA A 23 7.17 13.27 19.36
CA ALA A 23 7.59 14.65 19.55
C ALA A 23 6.42 15.66 19.60
N GLY A 24 5.17 15.24 19.37
CA GLY A 24 3.92 15.96 19.69
C GLY A 24 3.97 17.49 19.61
N GLY A 25 3.71 18.08 18.44
CA GLY A 25 3.56 19.54 18.33
C GLY A 25 3.65 20.08 16.90
N LYS A 26 3.08 21.25 16.65
CA LYS A 26 3.29 21.97 15.38
C LYS A 26 4.75 22.42 15.31
N GLY A 27 5.48 22.03 14.25
CA GLY A 27 6.86 22.43 14.01
C GLY A 27 7.94 21.42 14.42
N THR A 28 7.61 20.40 15.22
CA THR A 28 8.57 19.37 15.64
C THR A 28 8.91 18.39 14.52
N GLU A 29 7.98 18.17 13.59
CA GLU A 29 8.22 17.37 12.37
C GLU A 29 9.41 17.88 11.54
N ALA A 30 9.56 19.20 11.42
CA ALA A 30 10.66 19.78 10.65
C ALA A 30 12.02 19.54 11.35
N GLN A 31 12.03 19.52 12.68
CA GLN A 31 13.24 19.21 13.45
C GLN A 31 13.60 17.73 13.33
N VAL A 32 12.63 16.84 13.47
CA VAL A 32 12.82 15.39 13.28
C VAL A 32 13.30 15.08 11.86
N ALA A 33 12.66 15.68 10.86
CA ALA A 33 13.07 15.50 9.46
C ALA A 33 14.54 15.87 9.24
N ARG A 34 14.97 17.03 9.76
CA ARG A 34 16.37 17.47 9.68
C ARG A 34 17.32 16.52 10.41
N ALA A 35 16.97 16.05 11.61
CA ALA A 35 17.80 15.14 12.39
C ALA A 35 18.08 13.82 11.65
N TYR A 36 17.13 13.35 10.84
CA TYR A 36 17.24 12.13 10.05
C TYR A 36 17.67 12.36 8.58
N GLY A 37 18.02 13.59 8.19
CA GLY A 37 18.39 13.92 6.81
C GLY A 37 17.23 13.78 5.81
N VAL A 38 15.99 13.80 6.28
CA VAL A 38 14.77 13.69 5.47
C VAL A 38 14.21 15.09 5.19
N HIS A 39 13.73 15.32 3.98
CA HIS A 39 13.04 16.58 3.66
C HIS A 39 11.72 16.68 4.45
N PRO A 40 11.36 17.82 5.07
CA PRO A 40 10.15 17.93 5.91
C PRO A 40 8.87 17.49 5.21
N VAL A 41 8.66 17.88 3.94
CA VAL A 41 7.50 17.47 3.14
C VAL A 41 7.42 15.94 2.96
N THR A 42 8.58 15.26 2.89
CA THR A 42 8.64 13.81 2.77
C THR A 42 8.18 13.13 4.06
N LEU A 43 8.60 13.66 5.21
CA LEU A 43 8.16 13.15 6.50
C LEU A 43 6.65 13.38 6.72
N THR A 44 6.12 14.55 6.36
CA THR A 44 4.68 14.82 6.43
C THR A 44 3.88 13.84 5.57
N LYS A 45 4.37 13.52 4.36
CA LYS A 45 3.75 12.50 3.50
C LYS A 45 3.75 11.10 4.14
N TRP A 46 4.86 10.68 4.76
CA TRP A 46 4.93 9.39 5.44
C TRP A 46 4.03 9.33 6.66
N LYS A 47 4.01 10.40 7.46
CA LYS A 47 3.13 10.49 8.63
C LYS A 47 1.67 10.38 8.23
N ARG A 48 1.25 11.10 7.18
CA ARG A 48 -0.12 10.98 6.65
C ARG A 48 -0.42 9.56 6.20
N HIS A 49 0.46 8.96 5.39
CA HIS A 49 0.30 7.57 4.93
C HIS A 49 0.18 6.59 6.11
N PHE A 50 1.00 6.77 7.14
CA PHE A 50 0.96 5.93 8.33
C PHE A 50 -0.34 6.09 9.13
N LEU A 51 -0.89 7.30 9.23
CA LEU A 51 -2.17 7.53 9.90
C LEU A 51 -3.36 6.97 9.10
N GLU A 52 -3.30 7.03 7.77
CA GLU A 52 -4.33 6.49 6.88
C GLU A 52 -4.36 4.96 6.87
N HIS A 53 -3.20 4.31 6.78
CA HIS A 53 -3.09 2.85 6.61
C HIS A 53 -2.64 2.13 7.88
N GLY A 54 -2.41 2.85 8.97
CA GLY A 54 -1.84 2.28 10.21
C GLY A 54 -2.72 1.21 10.85
N ALA A 55 -4.03 1.29 10.66
CA ALA A 55 -4.98 0.27 11.12
C ALA A 55 -4.74 -1.10 10.45
N GLU A 56 -4.32 -1.10 9.18
CA GLU A 56 -4.06 -2.32 8.41
C GLU A 56 -2.86 -3.12 8.97
N VAL A 57 -1.95 -2.48 9.69
CA VAL A 57 -0.83 -3.15 10.37
C VAL A 57 -1.33 -4.12 11.45
N PHE A 58 -2.52 -3.86 12.01
CA PHE A 58 -3.18 -4.74 12.96
C PHE A 58 -4.07 -5.79 12.28
N GLY A 59 -4.24 -5.71 10.96
CA GLY A 59 -4.85 -6.74 10.13
C GLY A 59 -4.02 -8.01 10.22
N GLY A 60 -4.51 -8.97 10.99
CA GLY A 60 -3.77 -10.19 11.31
C GLY A 60 -3.59 -11.11 10.09
N LYS A 61 -2.77 -12.14 10.25
CA LYS A 61 -2.56 -13.19 9.23
C LYS A 61 -3.86 -13.85 8.74
N GLU A 62 -4.90 -13.88 9.58
CA GLU A 62 -6.20 -14.44 9.22
C GLU A 62 -6.97 -13.58 8.21
N GLU A 63 -6.85 -12.25 8.29
CA GLU A 63 -7.48 -11.34 7.33
C GLU A 63 -6.80 -11.43 5.95
N VAL A 64 -5.46 -11.52 5.94
CA VAL A 64 -4.69 -11.78 4.72
C VAL A 64 -5.11 -13.11 4.07
N LYS A 65 -5.20 -14.19 4.84
CA LYS A 65 -5.70 -15.49 4.33
C LYS A 65 -7.12 -15.40 3.79
N ALA A 66 -8.00 -14.63 4.44
CA ALA A 66 -9.37 -14.45 3.97
C ALA A 66 -9.40 -13.73 2.62
N TYR A 67 -8.57 -12.70 2.44
CA TYR A 67 -8.41 -12.03 1.15
C TYR A 67 -7.81 -12.94 0.08
N GLU A 68 -6.76 -13.69 0.39
CA GLU A 68 -6.16 -14.67 -0.54
C GLU A 68 -7.18 -15.70 -1.01
N LYS A 69 -7.99 -16.25 -0.08
CA LYS A 69 -9.07 -17.18 -0.42
C LYS A 69 -10.11 -16.53 -1.34
N LYS A 70 -10.47 -15.26 -1.08
CA LYS A 70 -11.44 -14.56 -1.91
C LYS A 70 -10.90 -14.27 -3.31
N ILE A 71 -9.63 -13.90 -3.43
CA ILE A 71 -8.95 -13.69 -4.72
C ILE A 71 -8.96 -14.98 -5.54
N ALA A 72 -8.58 -16.11 -4.95
CA ALA A 72 -8.58 -17.39 -5.65
C ALA A 72 -9.98 -17.80 -6.15
N GLU A 73 -11.03 -17.50 -5.38
CA GLU A 73 -12.41 -17.72 -5.81
C GLU A 73 -12.79 -16.84 -7.01
N LEU A 74 -12.44 -15.55 -6.96
CA LEU A 74 -12.71 -14.59 -8.04
C LEU A 74 -11.97 -14.96 -9.33
N GLU A 75 -10.70 -15.36 -9.24
CA GLU A 75 -9.89 -15.82 -10.38
C GLU A 75 -10.51 -17.06 -11.03
N ARG A 76 -10.98 -18.03 -10.23
CA ARG A 76 -11.67 -19.22 -10.74
C ARG A 76 -12.94 -18.84 -11.50
N MET A 77 -13.77 -17.96 -10.94
CA MET A 77 -14.99 -17.51 -11.62
C MET A 77 -14.70 -16.76 -12.91
N LEU A 78 -13.65 -15.93 -12.91
CA LEU A 78 -13.23 -15.20 -14.11
C LEU A 78 -12.83 -16.17 -15.22
N GLY A 79 -12.00 -17.17 -14.92
CA GLY A 79 -11.61 -18.18 -15.90
C GLY A 79 -12.79 -18.99 -16.44
N GLN A 80 -13.76 -19.35 -15.59
CA GLN A 80 -15.00 -20.01 -16.05
C GLN A 80 -15.78 -19.14 -17.03
N LYS A 81 -15.93 -17.84 -16.73
CA LYS A 81 -16.62 -16.89 -17.61
C LYS A 81 -15.87 -16.65 -18.92
N GLU A 82 -14.54 -16.60 -18.90
CA GLU A 82 -13.73 -16.49 -20.11
C GLU A 82 -13.96 -17.69 -21.05
N VAL A 83 -14.01 -18.90 -20.49
CA VAL A 83 -14.32 -20.12 -21.26
C VAL A 83 -15.74 -20.07 -21.83
N GLU A 84 -16.75 -19.73 -21.03
CA GLU A 84 -18.13 -19.57 -21.52
C GLU A 84 -18.22 -18.57 -22.67
N ILE A 85 -17.58 -17.40 -22.52
CA ILE A 85 -17.54 -16.38 -23.57
C ILE A 85 -16.85 -16.91 -24.84
N ALA A 86 -15.75 -17.64 -24.71
CA ALA A 86 -15.06 -18.21 -25.86
C ALA A 86 -15.93 -19.24 -26.61
N LEU A 87 -16.65 -20.10 -25.87
CA LEU A 87 -17.57 -21.07 -26.45
C LEU A 87 -18.74 -20.39 -27.17
N LEU A 88 -19.36 -19.39 -26.53
CA LEU A 88 -20.46 -18.62 -27.13
C LEU A 88 -20.01 -17.90 -28.41
N LYS A 89 -18.82 -17.29 -28.39
CA LYS A 89 -18.23 -16.67 -29.59
C LYS A 89 -17.97 -17.67 -30.71
N ASN A 90 -17.51 -18.88 -30.37
CA ASN A 90 -17.28 -19.92 -31.37
C ASN A 90 -18.59 -20.42 -31.99
N PHE A 91 -19.62 -20.63 -31.16
CA PHE A 91 -20.95 -21.03 -31.62
C PHE A 91 -21.56 -19.99 -32.57
N LEU A 92 -21.54 -18.70 -32.21
CA LEU A 92 -22.07 -17.63 -33.04
C LEU A 92 -21.31 -17.40 -34.35
N ARG A 93 -20.04 -17.83 -34.45
CA ARG A 93 -19.26 -17.76 -35.69
C ARG A 93 -19.50 -18.94 -36.64
N GLY A 94 -19.98 -20.07 -36.11
CA GLY A 94 -20.27 -21.27 -36.88
C GLY A 94 -21.72 -21.39 -37.33
N SER A 95 -22.55 -20.37 -37.08
CA SER A 95 -23.98 -20.33 -37.39
C SER A 95 -24.32 -19.32 -38.47
#